data_AF-A0A2G9TRN1-F1
#
_entry.id   AF-A0A2G9TRN1-F1
#
_cell.length_a   1.000
_cell.length_b   1.000
_cell.length_c   1.000
_cell.angle_alpha   90.00
_cell.angle_beta   90.00
_cell.angle_gamma   90.00
#
_symmetry.space_group_name_H-M   'P 1'
#
loop_
_entity.id
_entity.type
_entity.pdbx_description
1 polymer ?
#
loop_
_entity_poly.entity_id
_entity_poly.type
_entity_poly.pdbx_seq_one_letter_code
_entity_poly.pdbx_strand_id
1 'polypeptide(L)'
;VTSTCGHVMSLDFPPRFNNWERIDPVELYTAPTNKIEANPKMHMNDYLALEAKGADYLVLWLDCDKEGENICFEVIDAVRDAMKRPQYGSFMDNVYRARFSAITEKDIKFAMQNLARPNQNEALAVDARQELDLRNKYGDLDSTVISYGPCQTPTLGFCVTRHDQITHFKPESYWILQCKFDTADGTTIRPEWKRGRLFDRDVCQLFLERVKNSGKGVVTDRTTKEARKERPAALNTVELMRVASSSFGISPASTMSVAEQLYTQGFISYPRTETTAYPPNFDLLGTLKQQANNSKWGDVVKKVLSEGIRKPKGGEDKGDHPPITPMKPSNGQLSGGELLVY
;
A
#
# COMPACT_ATOMS: atom_id res chain seq x y z
N VAL A 1 29.65 7.27 -4.07
CA VAL A 1 28.21 7.07 -3.78
C VAL A 1 28.13 6.02 -2.70
N THR A 2 27.40 6.28 -1.62
CA THR A 2 27.21 5.36 -0.50
C THR A 2 25.73 5.34 -0.10
N SER A 3 25.35 4.53 0.90
CA SER A 3 23.98 4.30 1.34
C SER A 3 23.88 4.17 2.87
N THR A 4 22.66 4.33 3.39
CA THR A 4 22.29 3.93 4.74
C THR A 4 21.54 2.59 4.72
N CYS A 5 21.24 2.04 5.90
CA CYS A 5 20.44 0.83 6.07
C CYS A 5 19.11 1.17 6.74
N GLY A 6 18.25 1.94 6.05
CA GLY A 6 17.03 2.52 6.63
C GLY A 6 17.35 3.76 7.47
N HIS A 7 16.56 3.98 8.54
CA HIS A 7 16.79 5.05 9.49
C HIS A 7 18.17 4.93 10.15
N VAL A 8 18.90 6.04 10.17
CA VAL A 8 20.17 6.21 10.88
C VAL A 8 19.89 6.42 12.36
N MET A 9 18.80 7.11 12.69
CA MET A 9 18.43 7.48 14.05
C MET A 9 17.12 6.81 14.48
N SER A 10 16.97 6.60 15.78
CA SER A 10 15.74 6.19 16.45
C SER A 10 15.43 7.19 17.56
N LEU A 11 14.15 7.46 17.78
CA LEU A 11 13.70 8.29 18.89
C LEU A 11 13.53 7.43 20.15
N ASP A 12 14.08 7.89 21.27
CA ASP A 12 13.90 7.27 22.59
C ASP A 12 13.84 8.32 23.69
N PHE A 13 13.39 7.95 24.87
CA PHE A 13 13.51 8.80 26.04
C PHE A 13 14.95 8.76 26.60
N PRO A 14 15.39 9.82 27.31
CA PRO A 14 16.62 9.76 28.09
C PRO A 14 16.60 8.60 29.09
N PRO A 15 17.76 7.97 29.41
CA PRO A 15 17.82 6.76 30.23
C PRO A 15 17.07 6.82 31.57
N ARG A 16 16.92 8.02 32.16
CA ARG A 16 16.16 8.23 33.41
C ARG A 16 14.66 7.89 33.29
N PHE A 17 14.10 7.98 32.09
CA PHE A 17 12.69 7.68 31.79
C PHE A 17 12.49 6.28 31.18
N ASN A 18 13.56 5.51 30.99
CA ASN A 18 13.47 4.17 30.38
C ASN A 18 13.07 3.10 31.40
N ASN A 19 13.07 3.41 32.70
CA ASN A 19 12.56 2.53 33.73
C ASN A 19 11.15 2.94 34.16
N TRP A 20 10.15 2.24 33.61
CA TRP A 20 8.75 2.61 33.75
C TRP A 20 8.13 2.22 35.08
N GLU A 21 8.78 1.33 35.83
CA GLU A 21 8.39 1.02 37.21
C GLU A 21 8.72 2.18 38.17
N ARG A 22 9.57 3.13 37.73
CA ARG A 22 10.12 4.21 38.57
C ARG A 22 9.63 5.60 38.18
N ILE A 23 8.79 5.71 37.15
CA ILE A 23 8.26 6.98 36.67
C ILE A 23 6.74 6.91 36.58
N ASP A 24 6.06 8.03 36.85
CA ASP A 24 4.65 8.16 36.53
C ASP A 24 4.51 8.24 35.00
N PRO A 25 3.72 7.37 34.34
CA PRO A 25 3.49 7.45 32.90
C PRO A 25 3.01 8.83 32.40
N VAL A 26 2.36 9.63 33.25
CA VAL A 26 1.97 11.00 32.92
C VAL A 26 3.18 11.89 32.62
N GLU A 27 4.33 11.65 33.27
CA GLU A 27 5.56 12.39 33.01
C GLU A 27 6.08 12.18 31.58
N LEU A 28 5.79 11.03 30.96
CA LEU A 28 6.20 10.73 29.59
C LEU A 28 5.54 11.63 28.54
N TYR A 29 4.44 12.31 28.85
CA TYR A 29 3.83 13.28 27.93
C TYR A 29 4.62 14.58 27.78
N THR A 30 5.44 14.92 28.78
CA THR A 30 6.26 16.15 28.77
C THR A 30 7.76 15.86 28.81
N ALA A 31 8.15 14.60 28.97
CA ALA A 31 9.54 14.18 28.95
C ALA A 31 10.22 14.59 27.62
N PRO A 32 11.46 15.11 27.68
CA PRO A 32 12.25 15.34 26.47
C PRO A 32 12.57 13.99 25.80
N THR A 33 12.77 14.02 24.49
CA THR A 33 13.15 12.86 23.67
C THR A 33 14.53 13.08 23.07
N ASN A 34 15.26 12.00 22.84
CA ASN A 34 16.58 11.99 22.23
C ASN A 34 16.56 11.15 20.95
N LYS A 35 17.25 11.61 19.92
CA LYS A 35 17.62 10.76 18.78
C LYS A 35 18.91 10.02 19.12
N ILE A 36 18.87 8.69 19.06
CA ILE A 36 20.02 7.79 19.23
C ILE A 36 20.24 7.00 17.95
N GLU A 37 21.43 6.43 17.72
CA GLU A 37 21.63 5.59 16.53
C GLU A 37 20.67 4.39 16.55
N ALA A 38 19.96 4.18 15.44
CA ALA A 38 19.00 3.08 15.30
C ALA A 38 19.69 1.71 15.40
N ASN A 39 20.91 1.61 14.90
CA ASN A 39 21.76 0.44 15.05
C ASN A 39 23.19 0.85 15.45
N PRO A 40 23.47 0.96 16.77
CA PRO A 40 24.77 1.41 17.26
C PRO A 40 25.96 0.55 16.80
N LYS A 41 25.73 -0.70 16.39
CA LYS A 41 26.79 -1.58 15.87
C LYS A 41 27.25 -1.20 14.47
N MET A 42 26.43 -0.46 13.72
CA MET A 42 26.77 -0.02 12.36
C MET A 42 27.60 1.26 12.34
N HIS A 43 27.62 2.04 13.43
CA HIS A 43 28.32 3.33 13.50
C HIS A 43 28.01 4.21 12.28
N MET A 44 26.72 4.29 11.91
CA MET A 44 26.30 4.82 10.62
C MET A 44 26.62 6.32 10.49
N ASN A 45 26.51 7.10 11.58
CA ASN A 45 26.88 8.51 11.54
C ASN A 45 28.37 8.70 11.26
N ASP A 46 29.22 7.95 11.97
CA ASP A 46 30.68 8.02 11.80
C ASP A 46 31.08 7.61 10.38
N TYR A 47 30.45 6.57 9.83
CA TYR A 47 30.66 6.11 8.47
C TYR A 47 30.29 7.19 7.45
N LEU A 48 29.09 7.76 7.54
CA LEU A 48 28.63 8.82 6.63
C LEU A 48 29.53 10.06 6.73
N ALA A 49 29.88 10.48 7.95
CA ALA A 49 30.78 11.61 8.19
C ALA A 49 32.16 11.37 7.57
N LEU A 50 32.71 10.15 7.68
CA LEU A 50 33.99 9.80 7.08
C LEU A 50 33.96 9.91 5.56
N GLU A 51 32.94 9.35 4.92
CA GLU A 51 32.76 9.38 3.45
C GLU A 51 32.49 10.80 2.93
N ALA A 52 31.89 11.66 3.75
CA ALA A 52 31.59 13.03 3.38
C ALA A 52 32.79 13.99 3.48
N LYS A 53 33.91 13.56 4.08
CA LYS A 53 35.10 14.41 4.24
C LYS A 53 35.61 14.89 2.88
N GLY A 54 35.72 16.21 2.75
CA GLY A 54 36.22 16.83 1.52
C GLY A 54 35.17 16.95 0.40
N ALA A 55 33.94 16.48 0.60
CA ALA A 55 32.86 16.66 -0.36
C ALA A 55 32.35 18.12 -0.34
N ASP A 56 32.10 18.66 -1.54
CA ASP A 56 31.56 20.00 -1.73
C ASP A 56 30.02 20.01 -1.81
N TYR A 57 29.41 18.93 -2.30
CA TYR A 57 27.98 18.77 -2.53
C TYR A 57 27.45 17.45 -1.98
N LEU A 58 26.21 17.47 -1.47
CA LEU A 58 25.46 16.31 -1.05
C LEU A 58 24.24 16.13 -1.96
N VAL A 59 24.09 14.97 -2.58
CA VAL A 59 22.90 14.64 -3.38
C VAL A 59 22.21 13.42 -2.77
N LEU A 60 20.99 13.62 -2.30
CA LEU A 60 20.19 12.64 -1.58
C LEU A 60 19.34 11.80 -2.56
N TRP A 61 19.54 10.49 -2.53
CA TRP A 61 18.91 9.50 -3.41
C TRP A 61 18.00 8.50 -2.67
N LEU A 62 17.51 8.88 -1.49
CA LEU A 62 16.63 8.03 -0.70
C LEU A 62 15.25 7.89 -1.33
N ASP A 63 14.47 6.91 -0.89
CA ASP A 63 13.11 6.70 -1.39
C ASP A 63 12.24 7.95 -1.23
N CYS A 64 11.32 8.19 -2.17
CA CYS A 64 10.62 9.47 -2.31
C CYS A 64 9.28 9.52 -1.53
N ASP A 65 9.24 8.93 -0.34
CA ASP A 65 8.16 9.09 0.62
C ASP A 65 8.57 9.96 1.81
N LYS A 66 7.67 10.13 2.78
CA LYS A 66 7.94 10.95 3.96
C LYS A 66 9.05 10.35 4.84
N GLU A 67 9.12 9.02 4.95
CA GLU A 67 10.16 8.34 5.73
C GLU A 67 11.54 8.56 5.09
N GLY A 68 11.66 8.39 3.77
CA GLY A 68 12.89 8.68 3.04
C GLY A 68 13.31 10.14 3.13
N GLU A 69 12.35 11.08 3.19
CA GLU A 69 12.64 12.49 3.46
C GLU A 69 13.12 12.72 4.90
N ASN A 70 12.58 12.02 5.90
CA ASN A 70 13.09 12.07 7.27
C ASN A 70 14.54 11.57 7.35
N ILE A 71 14.84 10.43 6.71
CA ILE A 71 16.20 9.87 6.64
C ILE A 71 17.15 10.82 5.89
N CYS A 72 16.67 11.58 4.88
CA CYS A 72 17.47 12.62 4.25
C CYS A 72 18.02 13.63 5.27
N PHE A 73 17.20 14.06 6.23
CA PHE A 73 17.61 15.00 7.26
C PHE A 73 18.53 14.36 8.32
N GLU A 74 18.34 13.08 8.63
CA GLU A 74 19.30 12.33 9.46
C GLU A 74 20.69 12.27 8.78
N VAL A 75 20.74 11.98 7.48
CA VAL A 75 21.99 11.97 6.70
C VAL A 75 22.62 13.36 6.64
N ILE A 76 21.82 14.40 6.41
CA ILE A 76 22.27 15.80 6.43
C ILE A 76 22.97 16.11 7.76
N ASP A 77 22.34 15.77 8.88
CA ASP A 77 22.89 16.05 10.20
C ASP A 77 24.17 15.26 10.47
N ALA A 78 24.24 13.99 10.04
CA ALA A 78 25.43 13.15 10.18
C ALA A 78 26.66 13.72 9.43
N VAL A 79 26.46 14.32 8.25
CA VAL A 79 27.58 14.74 7.39
C VAL A 79 27.92 16.22 7.47
N ARG A 80 27.04 17.05 8.04
CA ARG A 80 27.12 18.52 8.03
C ARG A 80 28.49 19.05 8.45
N ASP A 81 29.02 18.52 9.55
CA ASP A 81 30.27 19.01 10.14
C ASP A 81 31.53 18.42 9.49
N ALA A 82 31.39 17.33 8.72
CA ALA A 82 32.50 16.66 8.05
C ALA A 82 32.72 17.16 6.61
N MET A 83 31.67 17.64 5.95
CA MET A 83 31.75 18.22 4.62
C MET A 83 32.53 19.54 4.59
N LYS A 84 33.00 19.94 3.41
CA LYS A 84 33.63 21.26 3.24
C LYS A 84 32.61 22.35 3.53
N ARG A 85 33.01 23.33 4.34
CA ARG A 85 32.21 24.54 4.54
C ARG A 85 32.19 25.35 3.25
N PRO A 86 31.01 25.78 2.77
CA PRO A 86 30.93 26.61 1.58
C PRO A 86 31.61 27.96 1.82
N GLN A 87 32.29 28.48 0.80
CA GLN A 87 32.93 29.81 0.85
C GLN A 87 31.89 30.94 0.91
N TYR A 88 30.71 30.71 0.32
CA TYR A 88 29.58 31.65 0.26
C TYR A 88 28.28 30.88 0.45
N GLY A 89 27.30 31.48 1.13
CA GLY A 89 25.99 30.87 1.37
C GLY A 89 25.97 29.93 2.57
N SER A 90 24.89 29.15 2.66
CA SER A 90 24.63 28.18 3.72
C SER A 90 25.02 26.77 3.28
N PHE A 91 25.25 25.87 4.24
CA PHE A 91 25.45 24.44 3.96
C PHE A 91 24.34 23.85 3.09
N MET A 92 23.08 24.22 3.34
CA MET A 92 21.91 23.71 2.63
C MET A 92 21.88 24.09 1.14
N ASP A 93 22.60 25.14 0.73
CA ASP A 93 22.72 25.53 -0.68
C ASP A 93 23.47 24.48 -1.51
N ASN A 94 24.27 23.64 -0.85
CA ASN A 94 25.01 22.53 -1.45
C ASN A 94 24.33 21.17 -1.29
N VAL A 95 23.12 21.13 -0.71
CA VAL A 95 22.34 19.90 -0.50
C VAL A 95 21.20 19.81 -1.51
N TYR A 96 21.17 18.71 -2.25
CA TYR A 96 20.20 18.44 -3.31
C TYR A 96 19.44 17.15 -3.05
N ARG A 97 18.23 17.07 -3.57
CA ARG A 97 17.32 15.93 -3.45
C ARG A 97 16.93 15.42 -4.83
N ALA A 98 17.31 14.19 -5.16
CA ALA A 98 16.83 13.51 -6.36
C ALA A 98 15.41 12.99 -6.12
N ARG A 99 14.50 13.14 -7.08
CA ARG A 99 13.12 12.62 -6.99
C ARG A 99 12.85 11.68 -8.16
N PHE A 100 12.42 10.46 -7.86
CA PHE A 100 12.17 9.40 -8.85
C PHE A 100 11.08 8.45 -8.35
N SER A 101 10.40 7.78 -9.29
CA SER A 101 9.34 6.81 -8.96
C SER A 101 9.67 5.38 -9.38
N ALA A 102 10.78 5.16 -10.07
CA ALA A 102 11.26 3.86 -10.47
C ALA A 102 12.78 3.89 -10.64
N ILE A 103 13.44 2.75 -10.42
CA ILE A 103 14.89 2.59 -10.61
C ILE A 103 15.16 2.17 -12.07
N THR A 104 14.80 3.06 -13.01
CA THR A 104 15.12 2.90 -14.43
C THR A 104 16.16 3.91 -14.87
N GLU A 105 16.94 3.60 -15.91
CA GLU A 105 17.92 4.53 -16.45
C GLU A 105 17.30 5.90 -16.83
N LYS A 106 16.08 5.88 -17.38
CA LYS A 106 15.34 7.09 -17.75
C LYS A 106 15.01 7.93 -16.52
N ASP A 107 14.44 7.32 -15.49
CA ASP A 107 14.01 8.00 -14.27
C ASP A 107 15.21 8.57 -13.49
N ILE A 108 16.29 7.80 -13.38
CA ILE A 108 17.51 8.23 -12.67
C ILE A 108 18.20 9.38 -13.40
N LYS A 109 18.32 9.32 -14.74
CA LYS A 109 18.86 10.43 -15.53
C LYS A 109 18.00 11.68 -15.43
N PHE A 110 16.68 11.52 -15.48
CA PHE A 110 15.75 12.62 -15.32
C PHE A 110 15.88 13.27 -13.92
N ALA A 111 15.95 12.46 -12.86
CA ALA A 111 16.11 12.94 -11.49
C ALA A 111 17.42 13.72 -11.30
N MET A 112 18.53 13.22 -11.86
CA MET A 112 19.83 13.91 -11.79
C MET A 112 19.83 15.25 -12.53
N GLN A 113 19.07 15.37 -13.61
CA GLN A 113 18.93 16.62 -14.37
C GLN A 113 17.98 17.64 -13.71
N ASN A 114 17.13 17.18 -12.79
CA ASN A 114 16.07 17.98 -12.17
C ASN A 114 16.13 17.86 -10.64
N LEU A 115 17.31 18.05 -10.06
CA LEU A 115 17.50 18.00 -8.62
C LEU A 115 16.68 19.08 -7.90
N ALA A 116 15.98 18.68 -6.86
CA ALA A 116 15.21 19.55 -5.98
C ALA A 116 15.98 19.85 -4.69
N ARG A 117 15.34 20.55 -3.74
CA ARG A 117 15.81 20.70 -2.36
C ARG A 117 15.06 19.74 -1.44
N PRO A 118 15.70 19.25 -0.36
CA PRO A 118 15.01 18.44 0.63
C PRO A 118 13.94 19.26 1.38
N ASN A 119 12.83 18.63 1.73
CA ASN A 119 11.66 19.21 2.36
C ASN A 119 11.64 18.92 3.88
N GLN A 120 12.04 19.90 4.68
CA GLN A 120 12.11 19.76 6.13
C GLN A 120 10.73 19.52 6.77
N ASN A 121 9.65 20.03 6.19
CA ASN A 121 8.31 19.86 6.75
C ASN A 121 7.83 18.40 6.63
N GLU A 122 8.21 17.69 5.57
CA GLU A 122 7.94 16.25 5.42
C GLU A 122 8.71 15.45 6.48
N ALA A 123 9.98 15.77 6.70
CA ALA A 123 10.80 15.15 7.74
C ALA A 123 10.24 15.40 9.15
N LEU A 124 9.86 16.65 9.47
CA LEU A 124 9.26 17.02 10.75
C LEU A 124 7.91 16.35 10.99
N ALA A 125 7.13 16.09 9.94
CA ALA A 125 5.87 15.34 10.06
C ALA A 125 6.11 13.89 10.51
N VAL A 126 7.20 13.26 10.06
CA VAL A 126 7.61 11.94 10.53
C VAL A 126 8.10 11.99 11.97
N ASP A 127 8.93 12.98 12.33
CA ASP A 127 9.38 13.17 13.72
C ASP A 127 8.20 13.32 14.68
N ALA A 128 7.20 14.14 14.32
CA ALA A 128 5.99 14.31 15.12
C ALA A 128 5.20 13.00 15.29
N ARG A 129 5.13 12.16 14.24
CA ARG A 129 4.51 10.83 14.31
C ARG A 129 5.28 9.90 15.25
N GLN A 130 6.61 9.83 15.09
CA GLN A 130 7.47 8.99 15.93
C GLN A 130 7.38 9.39 17.42
N GLU A 131 7.32 10.68 17.71
CA GLU A 131 7.14 11.19 19.07
C GLU A 131 5.78 10.79 19.65
N LEU A 132 4.70 10.93 18.87
CA LEU A 132 3.37 10.50 19.28
C LEU A 132 3.33 8.99 19.57
N ASP A 133 3.95 8.18 18.72
CA ASP A 133 4.03 6.72 18.89
C ASP A 133 4.85 6.34 20.14
N LEU A 134 5.93 7.07 20.43
CA LEU A 134 6.77 6.84 21.61
C LEU A 134 6.04 7.18 22.92
N ARG A 135 5.31 8.30 22.96
CA ARG A 135 4.60 8.78 24.15
C ARG A 135 3.36 7.96 24.52
N ASN A 136 2.76 7.26 23.56
CA ASN A 136 1.51 6.52 23.77
C ASN A 136 1.70 5.07 24.27
N LYS A 137 2.83 4.74 24.88
CA LYS A 137 3.06 3.41 25.44
C LYS A 137 2.69 3.40 26.93
N TYR A 138 1.85 2.46 27.36
CA TYR A 138 1.37 2.33 28.74
C TYR A 138 2.19 1.27 29.51
N GLY A 139 2.60 1.58 30.75
CA GLY A 139 3.50 0.75 31.55
C GLY A 139 2.87 -0.15 32.61
N ASP A 140 1.56 -0.06 32.85
CA ASP A 140 0.95 -0.56 34.09
C ASP A 140 0.26 -1.94 33.98
N LEU A 141 0.48 -2.64 32.85
CA LEU A 141 -0.04 -3.98 32.59
C LEU A 141 1.13 -4.85 32.13
N ASP A 142 1.08 -6.17 32.36
CA ASP A 142 2.12 -7.12 31.95
C ASP A 142 2.61 -6.81 30.51
N SER A 143 3.71 -6.08 30.45
CA SER A 143 4.13 -5.30 29.30
C SER A 143 4.67 -6.18 28.18
N THR A 144 4.76 -7.49 28.45
CA THR A 144 5.16 -8.52 27.50
C THR A 144 4.02 -8.91 26.54
N VAL A 145 2.75 -8.72 26.93
CA VAL A 145 1.59 -9.15 26.13
C VAL A 145 0.63 -7.99 25.82
N ILE A 146 0.54 -7.00 26.72
CA ILE A 146 -0.41 -5.90 26.57
C ILE A 146 0.32 -4.67 26.04
N SER A 147 -0.14 -4.18 24.89
CA SER A 147 0.32 -2.91 24.33
C SER A 147 -0.86 -2.08 23.84
N TYR A 148 -0.71 -0.77 23.94
CA TYR A 148 -1.60 0.20 23.32
C TYR A 148 -0.83 0.96 22.25
N GLY A 149 -1.53 1.32 21.18
CA GLY A 149 -0.99 2.26 20.21
C GLY A 149 -2.13 2.91 19.43
N PRO A 150 -1.97 4.19 19.05
CA PRO A 150 -3.05 4.99 18.48
C PRO A 150 -3.58 4.44 17.15
N CYS A 151 -2.78 3.62 16.44
CA CYS A 151 -3.18 2.93 15.21
C CYS A 151 -3.52 1.44 15.43
N GLN A 152 -2.74 0.72 16.23
CA GLN A 152 -2.96 -0.73 16.45
C GLN A 152 -4.28 -1.02 17.19
N THR A 153 -4.66 -0.17 18.15
CA THR A 153 -5.84 -0.40 19.00
C THR A 153 -7.14 -0.23 18.20
N PRO A 154 -7.34 0.86 17.42
CA PRO A 154 -8.49 0.94 16.51
C PRO A 154 -8.52 -0.18 15.46
N THR A 155 -7.35 -0.62 14.97
CA THR A 155 -7.25 -1.72 14.01
C THR A 155 -7.78 -3.03 14.60
N LEU A 156 -7.37 -3.38 15.83
CA LEU A 156 -7.93 -4.52 16.56
C LEU A 156 -9.44 -4.33 16.82
N GLY A 157 -9.86 -3.09 17.05
CA GLY A 157 -11.27 -2.71 17.20
C GLY A 157 -12.17 -3.16 16.04
N PHE A 158 -11.70 -3.13 14.79
CA PHE A 158 -12.47 -3.66 13.66
C PHE A 158 -12.70 -5.17 13.75
N CYS A 159 -11.69 -5.92 14.19
CA CYS A 159 -11.78 -7.37 14.38
C CYS A 159 -12.74 -7.72 15.52
N VAL A 160 -12.62 -7.03 16.66
CA VAL A 160 -13.50 -7.22 17.83
C VAL A 160 -14.94 -6.85 17.48
N THR A 161 -15.16 -5.72 16.80
CA THR A 161 -16.49 -5.32 16.35
C THR A 161 -17.14 -6.38 15.47
N ARG A 162 -16.39 -6.96 14.51
CA ARG A 162 -16.89 -8.06 13.68
C ARG A 162 -17.16 -9.32 14.51
N HIS A 163 -16.30 -9.65 15.46
CA HIS A 163 -16.52 -10.78 16.37
C HIS A 163 -17.82 -10.60 17.16
N ASP A 164 -18.03 -9.43 17.76
CA ASP A 164 -19.24 -9.14 18.51
C ASP A 164 -20.49 -9.20 17.64
N GLN A 165 -20.44 -8.69 16.40
CA GLN A 165 -21.52 -8.82 15.43
C GLN A 165 -21.88 -10.29 15.15
N ILE A 166 -20.88 -11.17 15.05
CA ILE A 166 -21.08 -12.61 14.83
C ILE A 166 -21.65 -13.27 16.08
N THR A 167 -21.08 -12.99 17.26
CA THR A 167 -21.47 -13.59 18.53
C THR A 167 -22.90 -13.20 18.94
N HIS A 168 -23.29 -11.95 18.69
CA HIS A 168 -24.64 -11.46 19.00
C HIS A 168 -25.65 -11.66 17.87
N PHE A 169 -25.23 -12.23 16.73
CA PHE A 169 -26.15 -12.53 15.64
C PHE A 169 -27.16 -13.59 16.08
N LYS A 170 -28.44 -13.26 16.00
CA LYS A 170 -29.54 -14.20 16.26
C LYS A 170 -30.12 -14.63 14.90
N PRO A 171 -29.84 -15.85 14.42
CA PRO A 171 -30.38 -16.33 13.16
C PRO A 171 -31.91 -16.32 13.19
N GLU A 172 -32.50 -15.80 12.13
CA GLU A 172 -33.95 -15.78 11.93
C GLU A 172 -34.32 -16.73 10.78
N SER A 173 -35.30 -17.61 11.03
CA SER A 173 -35.85 -18.48 10.00
C SER A 173 -36.52 -17.63 8.92
N TYR A 174 -36.23 -17.97 7.67
CA TYR A 174 -36.90 -17.38 6.52
C TYR A 174 -37.29 -18.46 5.52
N TRP A 175 -38.27 -18.15 4.69
CA TRP A 175 -38.81 -19.04 3.68
C TRP A 175 -38.75 -18.37 2.31
N ILE A 176 -38.38 -19.17 1.29
CA ILE A 176 -38.33 -18.76 -0.11
C ILE A 176 -39.22 -19.72 -0.88
N LEU A 177 -40.02 -19.20 -1.81
CA LEU A 177 -40.72 -20.02 -2.79
C LEU A 177 -39.82 -20.28 -3.98
N GLN A 178 -39.57 -21.56 -4.26
CA GLN A 178 -38.80 -21.99 -5.41
C GLN A 178 -39.70 -22.82 -6.33
N CYS A 179 -39.85 -22.35 -7.56
CA CYS A 179 -40.52 -23.08 -8.62
C CYS A 179 -39.49 -23.70 -9.55
N LYS A 180 -39.84 -24.85 -10.13
CA LYS A 180 -39.05 -25.53 -11.17
C LYS A 180 -39.91 -25.62 -12.41
N PHE A 181 -39.39 -25.19 -13.55
CA PHE A 181 -40.04 -25.40 -14.84
C PHE A 181 -39.08 -26.15 -15.75
N ASP A 182 -39.56 -27.23 -16.34
CA ASP A 182 -38.83 -27.98 -17.35
C ASP A 182 -39.31 -27.50 -18.73
N THR A 183 -38.38 -27.07 -19.57
CA THR A 183 -38.65 -26.54 -20.90
C THR A 183 -38.59 -27.65 -21.96
N ALA A 184 -39.17 -27.40 -23.13
CA ALA A 184 -39.31 -28.42 -24.19
C ALA A 184 -37.98 -28.95 -24.75
N ASP A 185 -36.90 -28.17 -24.63
CA ASP A 185 -35.52 -28.53 -24.97
C ASP A 185 -34.80 -29.34 -23.88
N GLY A 186 -35.49 -29.69 -22.79
CA GLY A 186 -34.94 -30.46 -21.67
C GLY A 186 -34.20 -29.62 -20.62
N THR A 187 -34.20 -28.28 -20.76
CA THR A 187 -33.57 -27.40 -19.78
C THR A 187 -34.48 -27.22 -18.56
N THR A 188 -33.90 -27.21 -17.35
CA THR A 188 -34.63 -26.82 -16.14
C THR A 188 -34.34 -25.36 -15.81
N ILE A 189 -35.37 -24.54 -15.65
CA ILE A 189 -35.27 -23.19 -15.12
C ILE A 189 -35.81 -23.10 -13.68
N ARG A 190 -35.12 -22.31 -12.85
CA ARG A 190 -35.47 -22.04 -11.45
C ARG A 190 -35.56 -20.53 -11.25
N PRO A 191 -36.71 -19.89 -11.55
CA PRO A 191 -36.83 -18.45 -11.40
C PRO A 191 -36.76 -18.06 -9.93
N GLU A 192 -36.12 -16.92 -9.68
CA GLU A 192 -36.12 -16.29 -8.36
C GLU A 192 -37.47 -15.65 -8.07
N TRP A 193 -37.99 -15.85 -6.87
CA TRP A 193 -39.23 -15.23 -6.47
C TRP A 193 -39.05 -13.71 -6.36
N LYS A 194 -39.85 -12.93 -7.08
CA LYS A 194 -39.78 -11.47 -7.08
C LYS A 194 -39.86 -10.82 -5.68
N ARG A 195 -40.48 -11.48 -4.71
CA ARG A 195 -40.56 -11.00 -3.31
C ARG A 195 -39.31 -11.35 -2.49
N GLY A 196 -38.39 -12.14 -3.02
CA GLY A 196 -37.19 -12.62 -2.31
C GLY A 196 -37.55 -13.69 -1.28
N ARG A 197 -37.55 -13.31 -0.01
CA ARG A 197 -37.79 -14.19 1.15
C ARG A 197 -38.84 -13.59 2.08
N LEU A 198 -39.52 -14.44 2.85
CA LEU A 198 -40.41 -14.04 3.95
C LEU A 198 -39.92 -14.60 5.28
N PHE A 199 -40.17 -13.90 6.37
CA PHE A 199 -39.87 -14.33 7.75
C PHE A 199 -41.10 -14.85 8.48
N ASP A 200 -42.24 -14.92 7.80
CA ASP A 200 -43.47 -15.50 8.31
C ASP A 200 -43.79 -16.78 7.52
N ARG A 201 -43.83 -17.89 8.26
CA ARG A 201 -44.09 -19.22 7.68
C ARG A 201 -45.49 -19.32 7.08
N ASP A 202 -46.49 -18.79 7.78
CA ASP A 202 -47.90 -18.95 7.42
C ASP A 202 -48.24 -18.12 6.18
N VAL A 203 -47.67 -16.92 6.09
CA VAL A 203 -47.76 -16.09 4.87
C VAL A 203 -47.07 -16.78 3.70
N CYS A 204 -45.89 -17.38 3.90
CA CYS A 204 -45.22 -18.12 2.84
C CYS A 204 -46.03 -19.36 2.41
N GLN A 205 -46.63 -20.07 3.37
CA GLN A 205 -47.50 -21.22 3.11
C GLN A 205 -48.73 -20.81 2.28
N LEU A 206 -49.36 -19.67 2.60
CA LEU A 206 -50.49 -19.14 1.82
C LEU A 206 -50.11 -18.93 0.34
N PHE A 207 -48.92 -18.36 0.07
CA PHE A 207 -48.44 -18.20 -1.30
C PHE A 207 -48.10 -19.54 -1.95
N LEU A 208 -47.50 -20.48 -1.22
CA LEU A 208 -47.20 -21.82 -1.71
C LEU A 208 -48.48 -22.53 -2.19
N GLU A 209 -49.55 -22.50 -1.40
CA GLU A 209 -50.82 -23.13 -1.76
C GLU A 209 -51.48 -22.48 -2.98
N ARG A 210 -51.35 -21.15 -3.16
CA ARG A 210 -51.82 -20.49 -4.39
C ARG A 210 -51.04 -20.93 -5.63
N VAL A 211 -49.72 -21.12 -5.51
CA VAL A 211 -48.84 -21.46 -6.63
C VAL A 211 -48.93 -22.94 -6.99
N LYS A 212 -48.97 -23.84 -6.00
CA LYS A 212 -49.10 -25.30 -6.22
C LYS A 212 -50.25 -25.67 -7.16
N ASN A 213 -51.37 -24.95 -7.03
CA ASN A 213 -52.58 -25.21 -7.80
C ASN A 213 -52.57 -24.63 -9.23
N SER A 214 -51.56 -23.85 -9.61
CA SER A 214 -51.54 -23.18 -10.93
C SER A 214 -51.07 -24.07 -12.08
N GLY A 215 -50.18 -25.05 -11.83
CA GLY A 215 -49.70 -26.05 -12.80
C GLY A 215 -48.91 -25.53 -14.02
N LYS A 216 -48.92 -24.21 -14.30
CA LYS A 216 -48.23 -23.58 -15.43
C LYS A 216 -47.67 -22.20 -15.04
N GLY A 217 -46.57 -21.82 -15.65
CA GLY A 217 -46.00 -20.47 -15.60
C GLY A 217 -46.24 -19.74 -16.93
N VAL A 218 -46.44 -18.42 -16.87
CA VAL A 218 -46.56 -17.58 -18.07
C VAL A 218 -45.43 -16.57 -18.07
N VAL A 219 -44.69 -16.48 -19.17
CA VAL A 219 -43.70 -15.41 -19.38
C VAL A 219 -44.46 -14.11 -19.58
N THR A 220 -44.28 -13.16 -18.66
CA THR A 220 -44.99 -11.87 -18.69
C THR A 220 -44.16 -10.75 -19.30
N ASP A 221 -42.83 -10.84 -19.24
CA ASP A 221 -41.89 -9.88 -19.82
C ASP A 221 -40.60 -10.60 -20.23
N ARG A 222 -39.94 -10.08 -21.28
CA ARG A 222 -38.59 -10.49 -21.67
C ARG A 222 -37.78 -9.26 -22.02
N THR A 223 -36.85 -8.91 -21.13
CA THR A 223 -35.91 -7.83 -21.34
C THR A 223 -34.51 -8.39 -21.60
N THR A 224 -33.82 -7.88 -22.63
CA THR A 224 -32.40 -8.18 -22.90
C THR A 224 -31.62 -6.88 -22.85
N LYS A 225 -30.55 -6.85 -22.06
CA LYS A 225 -29.65 -5.69 -21.94
C LYS A 225 -28.23 -6.13 -22.19
N GLU A 226 -27.51 -5.34 -22.97
CA GLU A 226 -26.06 -5.50 -23.05
C GLU A 226 -25.45 -5.02 -21.73
N ALA A 227 -24.69 -5.91 -21.07
CA ALA A 227 -23.99 -5.61 -19.83
C ALA A 227 -22.49 -5.67 -20.09
N ARG A 228 -21.76 -4.70 -19.52
CA ARG A 228 -20.29 -4.63 -19.62
C ARG A 228 -19.68 -4.71 -18.24
N LYS A 229 -18.72 -5.62 -18.06
CA LYS A 229 -17.85 -5.62 -16.89
C LYS A 229 -16.69 -4.66 -17.14
N GLU A 230 -16.54 -3.67 -16.26
CA GLU A 230 -15.48 -2.68 -16.38
C GLU A 230 -14.11 -3.26 -16.06
N ARG A 231 -13.07 -2.65 -16.67
CA ARG A 231 -11.67 -2.93 -16.35
C ARG A 231 -11.30 -2.38 -14.96
N PRO A 232 -10.27 -2.92 -14.28
CA PRO A 232 -9.82 -2.40 -12.99
C PRO A 232 -9.32 -0.96 -13.10
N ALA A 233 -9.29 -0.27 -11.96
CA ALA A 233 -8.54 0.97 -11.80
C ALA A 233 -7.03 0.69 -11.85
N ALA A 234 -6.20 1.72 -11.99
CA ALA A 234 -4.76 1.55 -11.83
C ALA A 234 -4.44 1.12 -10.38
N LEU A 235 -3.36 0.37 -10.22
CA LEU A 235 -3.04 -0.30 -8.96
C LEU A 235 -2.38 0.66 -7.97
N ASN A 236 -2.88 0.68 -6.74
CA ASN A 236 -2.27 1.38 -5.61
C ASN A 236 -1.87 0.38 -4.51
N THR A 237 -1.25 0.85 -3.43
CA THR A 237 -0.73 -0.01 -2.36
C THR A 237 -1.83 -0.82 -1.67
N VAL A 238 -2.99 -0.20 -1.42
CA VAL A 238 -4.12 -0.85 -0.73
C VAL A 238 -4.67 -2.01 -1.57
N GLU A 239 -4.91 -1.77 -2.86
CA GLU A 239 -5.46 -2.80 -3.74
C GLU A 239 -4.44 -3.92 -4.01
N LEU A 240 -3.14 -3.59 -4.12
CA LEU A 240 -2.07 -4.59 -4.21
C LEU A 240 -2.11 -5.56 -3.01
N MET A 241 -2.10 -5.04 -1.79
CA MET A 241 -2.14 -5.88 -0.57
C MET A 241 -3.44 -6.68 -0.46
N ARG A 242 -4.58 -6.08 -0.84
CA ARG A 242 -5.88 -6.75 -0.82
C ARG A 242 -5.94 -7.92 -1.79
N VAL A 243 -5.49 -7.73 -3.03
CA VAL A 243 -5.47 -8.78 -4.05
C VAL A 243 -4.47 -9.87 -3.67
N ALA A 244 -3.27 -9.50 -3.21
CA ALA A 244 -2.26 -10.46 -2.78
C ALA A 244 -2.76 -11.35 -1.62
N SER A 245 -3.44 -10.76 -0.63
CA SER A 245 -4.02 -11.50 0.48
C SER A 245 -5.18 -12.41 0.05
N SER A 246 -6.14 -11.88 -0.71
CA SER A 246 -7.36 -12.62 -1.07
C SER A 246 -7.16 -13.67 -2.16
N SER A 247 -6.22 -13.45 -3.08
CA SER A 247 -5.98 -14.33 -4.24
C SER A 247 -4.80 -15.28 -4.04
N PHE A 248 -3.78 -14.87 -3.27
CA PHE A 248 -2.53 -15.63 -3.12
C PHE A 248 -2.19 -15.99 -1.66
N GLY A 249 -3.00 -15.55 -0.68
CA GLY A 249 -2.75 -15.83 0.74
C GLY A 249 -1.49 -15.16 1.30
N ILE A 250 -0.96 -14.14 0.62
CA ILE A 250 0.25 -13.42 1.04
C ILE A 250 -0.17 -12.31 2.02
N SER A 251 0.45 -12.26 3.20
CA SER A 251 0.13 -11.23 4.19
C SER A 251 0.45 -9.82 3.65
N PRO A 252 -0.21 -8.75 4.14
CA PRO A 252 0.12 -7.38 3.75
C PRO A 252 1.60 -7.03 3.97
N ALA A 253 2.18 -7.43 5.11
CA ALA A 253 3.58 -7.19 5.42
C ALA A 253 4.52 -7.91 4.45
N SER A 254 4.26 -9.18 4.14
CA SER A 254 5.04 -9.94 3.16
C SER A 254 4.88 -9.38 1.75
N THR A 255 3.68 -8.93 1.37
CA THR A 255 3.42 -8.30 0.07
C THR A 255 4.24 -7.03 -0.09
N MET A 256 4.27 -6.16 0.92
CA MET A 256 5.07 -4.94 0.89
C MET A 256 6.57 -5.21 0.82
N SER A 257 7.07 -6.18 1.59
CA SER A 257 8.48 -6.56 1.54
C SER A 257 8.89 -7.08 0.15
N VAL A 258 8.06 -7.92 -0.46
CA VAL A 258 8.29 -8.42 -1.83
C VAL A 258 8.21 -7.28 -2.85
N ALA A 259 7.22 -6.39 -2.74
CA ALA A 259 7.07 -5.26 -3.65
C ALA A 259 8.26 -4.29 -3.56
N GLU A 260 8.79 -4.03 -2.36
CA GLU A 260 10.01 -3.24 -2.15
C GLU A 260 11.24 -3.89 -2.78
N GLN A 261 11.37 -5.21 -2.68
CA GLN A 261 12.43 -5.97 -3.36
C GLN A 261 12.31 -5.85 -4.88
N LEU A 262 11.10 -6.00 -5.43
CA LEU A 262 10.84 -5.84 -6.86
C LEU A 262 11.19 -4.42 -7.34
N TYR A 263 10.83 -3.40 -6.57
CA TYR A 263 11.18 -2.01 -6.85
C TYR A 263 12.69 -1.77 -6.81
N THR A 264 13.37 -2.27 -5.78
CA THR A 264 14.84 -2.16 -5.63
C THR A 264 15.58 -2.82 -6.80
N GLN A 265 15.03 -3.92 -7.32
CA GLN A 265 15.55 -4.62 -8.51
C GLN A 265 15.12 -3.97 -9.85
N GLY A 266 14.31 -2.91 -9.80
CA GLY A 266 13.82 -2.16 -10.96
C GLY A 266 12.66 -2.81 -11.73
N PHE A 267 12.00 -3.83 -11.17
CA PHE A 267 10.89 -4.53 -11.83
C PHE A 267 9.58 -3.75 -11.79
N ILE A 268 9.32 -2.98 -10.74
CA ILE A 268 8.12 -2.17 -10.58
C ILE A 268 8.44 -0.74 -10.17
N SER A 269 7.49 0.18 -10.36
CA SER A 269 7.53 1.50 -9.75
C SER A 269 7.34 1.41 -8.23
N TYR A 270 7.63 2.51 -7.54
CA TYR A 270 7.60 2.58 -6.09
C TYR A 270 6.25 2.10 -5.52
N PRO A 271 6.25 1.09 -4.63
CA PRO A 271 5.03 0.35 -4.29
C PRO A 271 4.22 1.00 -3.16
N ARG A 272 4.65 2.17 -2.66
CA ARG A 272 3.97 2.96 -1.62
C ARG A 272 3.36 4.20 -2.26
N THR A 273 2.16 4.04 -2.80
CA THR A 273 1.38 5.08 -3.47
C THR A 273 -0.12 4.89 -3.22
N GLU A 274 -0.81 6.00 -3.00
CA GLU A 274 -2.27 6.06 -2.95
C GLU A 274 -2.89 6.36 -4.33
N THR A 275 -2.09 6.86 -5.26
CA THR A 275 -2.52 7.30 -6.59
C THR A 275 -3.03 6.15 -7.46
N THR A 276 -4.15 6.39 -8.13
CA THR A 276 -4.81 5.47 -9.07
C THR A 276 -4.98 6.07 -10.46
N ALA A 277 -4.43 7.27 -10.69
CA ALA A 277 -4.38 7.94 -12.00
C ALA A 277 -2.96 7.93 -12.56
N TYR A 278 -2.79 7.49 -13.81
CA TYR A 278 -1.53 7.68 -14.51
C TYR A 278 -1.34 9.16 -14.87
N PRO A 279 -0.13 9.73 -14.68
CA PRO A 279 0.11 11.11 -15.06
C PRO A 279 0.05 11.27 -16.58
N PRO A 280 -0.32 12.46 -17.10
CA PRO A 280 -0.53 12.66 -18.54
C PRO A 280 0.67 12.34 -19.43
N ASN A 281 1.88 12.48 -18.89
CA ASN A 281 3.16 12.23 -19.55
C ASN A 281 3.70 10.79 -19.34
N PHE A 282 2.95 9.90 -18.70
CA PHE A 282 3.38 8.51 -18.49
C PHE A 282 3.43 7.74 -19.82
N ASP A 283 4.56 7.09 -20.10
CA ASP A 283 4.77 6.32 -21.33
C ASP A 283 4.16 4.91 -21.24
N LEU A 284 2.83 4.85 -21.23
CA LEU A 284 2.07 3.59 -21.16
C LEU A 284 2.43 2.65 -22.31
N LEU A 285 2.69 3.20 -23.50
CA LEU A 285 2.99 2.42 -24.69
C LEU A 285 4.37 1.77 -24.58
N GLY A 286 5.38 2.54 -24.14
CA GLY A 286 6.73 2.03 -23.87
C GLY A 286 6.72 0.93 -22.82
N THR A 287 6.03 1.16 -21.69
CA THR A 287 5.86 0.15 -20.64
C THR A 287 5.20 -1.13 -21.16
N LEU A 288 4.11 -1.01 -21.91
CA LEU A 288 3.39 -2.16 -22.46
C LEU A 288 4.27 -2.96 -23.44
N LYS A 289 5.02 -2.28 -24.31
CA LYS A 289 5.93 -2.91 -25.29
C LYS A 289 6.98 -3.81 -24.62
N GLN A 290 7.50 -3.43 -23.46
CA GLN A 290 8.49 -4.24 -22.75
C GLN A 290 7.95 -5.61 -22.34
N GLN A 291 6.64 -5.75 -22.16
CA GLN A 291 5.98 -6.98 -21.73
C GLN A 291 5.60 -7.92 -22.90
N ALA A 292 5.86 -7.51 -24.16
CA ALA A 292 5.40 -8.24 -25.35
C ALA A 292 6.04 -9.62 -25.54
N ASN A 293 7.20 -9.87 -24.92
CA ASN A 293 7.94 -11.13 -25.03
C ASN A 293 7.66 -12.10 -23.87
N ASN A 294 6.76 -11.76 -22.95
CA ASN A 294 6.40 -12.66 -21.86
C ASN A 294 5.62 -13.88 -22.40
N SER A 295 5.95 -15.08 -21.93
CA SER A 295 5.35 -16.33 -22.41
C SER A 295 3.87 -16.51 -22.05
N LYS A 296 3.38 -15.86 -20.98
CA LYS A 296 2.01 -16.01 -20.50
C LYS A 296 1.04 -15.00 -21.13
N TRP A 297 1.48 -13.75 -21.30
CA TRP A 297 0.60 -12.65 -21.74
C TRP A 297 1.12 -11.87 -22.95
N GLY A 298 2.28 -12.21 -23.51
CA GLY A 298 2.89 -11.49 -24.63
C GLY A 298 1.98 -11.39 -25.87
N ASP A 299 1.20 -12.43 -26.16
CA ASP A 299 0.26 -12.40 -27.30
C ASP A 299 -0.91 -11.43 -27.07
N VAL A 300 -1.39 -11.32 -25.83
CA VAL A 300 -2.40 -10.31 -25.45
C VAL A 300 -1.82 -8.92 -25.60
N VAL A 301 -0.57 -8.71 -25.17
CA VAL A 301 0.14 -7.44 -25.32
C VAL A 301 0.26 -7.04 -26.79
N LYS A 302 0.74 -7.95 -27.65
CA LYS A 302 0.88 -7.70 -29.10
C LYS A 302 -0.46 -7.33 -29.75
N LYS A 303 -1.54 -8.00 -29.36
CA LYS A 303 -2.90 -7.70 -29.82
C LYS A 303 -3.37 -6.31 -29.38
N VAL A 304 -3.16 -5.93 -28.12
CA VAL A 304 -3.50 -4.59 -27.63
C VAL A 304 -2.68 -3.51 -28.35
N LEU A 305 -1.41 -3.78 -28.64
CA LEU A 305 -0.55 -2.87 -29.40
C LEU A 305 -1.01 -2.70 -30.86
N SER A 306 -1.51 -3.75 -31.52
CA SER A 306 -2.02 -3.66 -32.89
C SER A 306 -3.38 -2.98 -32.98
N GLU A 307 -4.26 -3.19 -32.00
CA GLU A 307 -5.59 -2.54 -31.93
C GLU A 307 -5.53 -1.09 -31.42
N GLY A 308 -4.42 -0.72 -30.76
CA GLY A 308 -4.23 0.57 -30.10
C GLY A 308 -4.63 0.52 -28.62
N ILE A 309 -3.77 1.09 -27.78
CA ILE A 309 -4.00 1.14 -26.33
C ILE A 309 -5.22 2.02 -26.01
N ARG A 310 -6.17 1.45 -25.27
CA ARG A 310 -7.27 2.21 -24.68
C ARG A 310 -6.74 3.01 -23.49
N LYS A 311 -7.23 4.24 -23.34
CA LYS A 311 -6.93 5.05 -22.16
C LYS A 311 -7.24 4.25 -20.88
N PRO A 312 -6.37 4.26 -19.85
CA PRO A 312 -6.68 3.68 -18.55
C PRO A 312 -8.00 4.21 -18.00
N LYS A 313 -8.59 3.47 -17.05
CA LYS A 313 -9.72 4.02 -16.29
C LYS A 313 -9.21 5.25 -15.52
N GLY A 314 -10.02 6.31 -15.44
CA GLY A 314 -9.70 7.45 -14.58
C GLY A 314 -9.50 7.01 -13.13
N GLY A 315 -8.78 7.82 -12.37
CA GLY A 315 -8.50 7.60 -10.97
C GLY A 315 -8.23 8.93 -10.27
N GLU A 316 -7.66 8.85 -9.08
CA GLU A 316 -7.27 10.01 -8.29
C GLU A 316 -5.74 10.10 -8.24
N ASP A 317 -5.22 11.31 -8.46
CA ASP A 317 -3.81 11.65 -8.27
C ASP A 317 -3.64 12.28 -6.88
N LYS A 318 -2.80 11.66 -6.05
CA LYS A 318 -2.52 12.10 -4.68
C LYS A 318 -1.25 12.94 -4.59
N GLY A 319 -0.56 13.17 -5.70
CA GLY A 319 0.67 13.95 -5.75
C GLY A 319 1.87 13.25 -5.12
N ASP A 320 1.81 11.93 -4.96
CA ASP A 320 2.90 11.10 -4.42
C ASP A 320 3.72 10.46 -5.56
N HIS A 321 3.25 9.34 -6.09
CA HIS A 321 3.89 8.53 -7.12
C HIS A 321 2.86 8.08 -8.15
N PRO A 322 3.26 7.74 -9.39
CA PRO A 322 2.37 7.07 -10.32
C PRO A 322 1.88 5.71 -9.77
N PRO A 323 0.79 5.16 -10.31
CA PRO A 323 0.31 3.83 -9.93
C PRO A 323 1.40 2.76 -10.04
N ILE A 324 1.28 1.70 -9.24
CA ILE A 324 2.23 0.59 -9.23
C ILE A 324 2.21 -0.11 -10.60
N THR A 325 3.34 -0.04 -11.30
CA THR A 325 3.43 -0.40 -12.72
C THR A 325 4.70 -1.22 -12.97
N PRO A 326 4.66 -2.26 -13.81
CA PRO A 326 5.86 -2.99 -14.20
C PRO A 326 6.78 -2.11 -15.05
N MET A 327 8.03 -1.96 -14.64
CA MET A 327 9.03 -1.07 -15.25
C MET A 327 10.11 -1.84 -16.04
N LYS A 328 10.17 -3.16 -15.86
CA LYS A 328 11.11 -4.07 -16.52
C LYS A 328 10.48 -5.48 -16.61
N PRO A 329 10.66 -6.22 -17.71
CA PRO A 329 10.13 -7.57 -17.85
C PRO A 329 10.89 -8.58 -16.98
N SER A 330 10.17 -9.53 -16.37
CA SER A 330 10.76 -10.72 -15.75
C SER A 330 11.04 -11.79 -16.80
N ASN A 331 12.31 -12.02 -17.11
CA ASN A 331 12.77 -13.05 -18.05
C ASN A 331 13.20 -14.34 -17.31
N GLY A 332 12.39 -14.76 -16.32
CA GLY A 332 12.69 -15.94 -15.47
C GLY A 332 13.62 -15.66 -14.29
N GLN A 333 13.82 -14.38 -13.95
CA GLN A 333 14.64 -13.95 -12.80
C GLN A 333 13.88 -14.04 -11.47
N LEU A 334 12.55 -13.90 -11.52
CA LEU A 334 11.68 -13.92 -10.35
C LEU A 334 11.16 -15.33 -10.07
N SER A 335 11.01 -15.66 -8.80
CA SER A 335 10.49 -16.97 -8.37
C SER A 335 9.59 -16.85 -7.13
N GLY A 336 8.82 -17.90 -6.84
CA GLY A 336 7.98 -17.96 -5.64
C GLY A 336 7.06 -16.75 -5.46
N GLY A 337 7.09 -16.14 -4.28
CA GLY A 337 6.26 -14.98 -3.94
C GLY A 337 6.54 -13.75 -4.82
N GLU A 338 7.79 -13.54 -5.25
CA GLU A 338 8.14 -12.42 -6.14
C GLU A 338 7.41 -12.53 -7.49
N LEU A 339 7.35 -13.74 -8.06
CA LEU A 339 6.67 -14.00 -9.33
C LEU A 339 5.13 -14.00 -9.19
N LEU A 340 4.59 -14.17 -7.98
CA LEU A 340 3.15 -14.07 -7.73
C LEU A 340 2.70 -12.61 -7.57
N VAL A 341 3.56 -11.77 -7.00
CA VAL A 341 3.29 -10.33 -6.82
C VAL A 341 3.57 -9.55 -8.10
N TYR A 342 4.62 -9.91 -8.86
CA TYR A 342 4.93 -9.36 -10.19
C TYR A 342 3.98 -9.92 -11.25
#